data_AF-A0A090V9I0-F1
#
_entry.id   AF-A0A090V9I0-F1
#
_cell.length_a   1.000
_cell.length_b   1.000
_cell.length_c   1.000
_cell.angle_alpha   90.00
_cell.angle_beta   90.00
_cell.angle_gamma   90.00
#
_symmetry.space_group_name_H-M   'P 1'
#
loop_
_entity.id
_entity.type
_entity.pdbx_description
1 polymer ?
#
loop_
_entity_poly.entity_id
_entity_poly.type
_entity_poly.pdbx_seq_one_letter_code
_entity_poly.pdbx_strand_id
1 'polypeptide(L)' 'MHKMQEEMPDTELIPAPAKEDNTCACSECHFMKMNTMQKLYDCLLNESPQIDVDEKIRERALLPIERMLELSK' A
#
# COMPACT_ATOMS: atom_id res chain seq x y z
N MET A 1 9.65 7.94 -0.16
CA MET A 1 11.04 8.29 -0.52
C MET A 1 12.03 7.16 -0.27
N HIS A 2 12.00 6.46 0.88
CA HIS A 2 12.98 5.39 1.17
C HIS A 2 13.22 4.38 0.03
N LYS A 3 12.16 3.79 -0.55
CA LYS A 3 12.30 2.84 -1.69
C LYS A 3 12.95 3.45 -2.94
N MET A 4 12.59 4.69 -3.28
CA MET A 4 13.21 5.39 -4.41
C MET A 4 14.70 5.66 -4.16
N GLN A 5 15.10 5.93 -2.91
CA GLN A 5 16.50 6.12 -2.54
C GLN A 5 17.29 4.80 -2.59
N GLU A 6 16.68 3.68 -2.22
CA GLU A 6 17.30 2.35 -2.35
C GLU A 6 17.60 2.01 -3.83
N GLU A 7 16.70 2.38 -4.74
CA GLU A 7 16.87 2.13 -6.18
C GLU A 7 17.85 3.10 -6.84
N MET A 8 17.92 4.36 -6.37
CA MET A 8 18.75 5.42 -6.95
C MET A 8 19.55 6.15 -5.85
N PRO A 9 20.60 5.52 -5.27
CA PRO A 9 21.28 6.01 -4.07
C PRO A 9 22.00 7.35 -4.25
N ASP A 10 22.46 7.66 -5.46
CA ASP A 10 23.24 8.87 -5.75
C ASP A 10 22.38 10.05 -6.23
N THR A 11 21.07 9.85 -6.38
CA THR A 11 20.16 10.89 -6.86
C THR A 11 19.59 11.68 -5.68
N GLU A 12 19.61 13.01 -5.78
CA GLU A 12 18.91 13.88 -4.84
C GLU A 12 17.40 13.82 -5.09
N LEU A 13 16.66 13.28 -4.13
CA LEU A 13 15.22 13.14 -4.23
C LEU A 13 14.49 14.28 -3.50
N ILE A 14 13.80 15.12 -4.26
CA ILE A 14 13.07 16.28 -3.72
C ILE A 14 11.59 15.90 -3.50
N PRO A 15 11.07 15.92 -2.25
CA PRO A 15 9.67 15.63 -2.00
C PRO A 15 8.77 16.77 -2.50
N ALA A 16 7.59 16.43 -3.01
CA ALA A 16 6.58 17.42 -3.37
C ALA A 16 6.17 18.24 -2.12
N PRO A 17 5.86 19.54 -2.27
CA PRO A 17 5.52 20.43 -1.17
C PRO A 17 4.22 19.98 -0.50
N ALA A 18 4.36 19.26 0.60
CA ALA A 18 3.25 18.75 1.41
C ALA A 18 3.05 19.55 2.71
N LYS A 19 3.85 20.59 2.99
CA LYS A 19 3.78 21.31 4.28
C LYS A 19 3.01 22.62 4.24
N GLU A 20 2.92 23.27 3.09
CA GLU A 20 2.30 24.61 2.97
C GLU A 20 0.78 24.56 2.75
N ASP A 21 0.26 23.49 2.15
CA ASP A 21 -1.19 23.30 1.94
C ASP A 21 -1.58 21.83 2.17
N ASN A 22 -1.78 21.47 3.44
CA ASN A 22 -2.09 20.11 3.90
C ASN A 22 -3.60 19.80 3.90
N THR A 23 -4.41 20.58 3.18
CA THR A 23 -5.84 20.29 3.01
C THR A 23 -6.09 18.93 2.34
N CYS A 24 -5.14 18.47 1.51
CA CYS A 24 -5.06 17.13 0.94
C CYS A 24 -3.86 16.43 1.59
N ALA A 25 -4.06 15.59 2.62
CA ALA A 25 -3.02 14.77 3.27
C ALA A 25 -2.49 13.64 2.34
N CYS A 26 -2.26 13.96 1.07
CA CYS A 26 -2.19 13.05 -0.05
C CYS A 26 -0.80 12.43 -0.23
N SER A 27 0.20 12.91 0.52
CA SER A 27 1.56 12.37 0.59
C SER A 27 1.83 11.53 1.85
N GLU A 28 0.94 11.60 2.86
CA GLU A 28 1.07 10.87 4.12
C GLU A 28 -0.23 10.12 4.44
N CYS A 29 -0.33 8.88 3.97
CA CYS A 29 -1.49 8.04 4.26
C CYS A 29 -1.45 7.52 5.71
N HIS A 30 -2.38 8.00 6.55
CA HIS A 30 -2.54 7.52 7.93
C HIS A 30 -2.74 6.01 8.01
N PHE A 31 -3.55 5.44 7.11
CA PHE A 31 -3.86 4.00 7.12
C PHE A 31 -2.64 3.13 6.83
N MET A 32 -1.72 3.58 5.97
CA MET A 32 -0.47 2.86 5.69
C MET A 32 0.43 2.79 6.93
N LYS A 33 0.48 3.87 7.73
CA LYS A 33 1.28 3.94 8.96
C LYS A 33 0.69 3.13 10.12
N MET A 34 -0.52 2.58 9.99
CA MET A 34 -1.10 1.71 11.03
C MET A 34 -0.39 0.35 11.14
N ASN A 35 0.37 -0.05 10.12
CA ASN A 35 1.17 -1.28 10.09
C ASN A 35 2.52 -1.03 10.75
N THR A 36 2.68 -1.49 11.99
CA THR A 36 3.92 -1.35 12.77
C THR A 36 4.68 -2.67 12.84
N MET A 37 5.98 -2.64 13.17
CA MET A 37 6.78 -3.86 13.33
C MET A 37 6.21 -4.81 14.38
N GLN A 38 5.68 -4.27 15.49
CA GLN A 38 5.03 -5.08 16.52
C GLN A 38 3.78 -5.79 15.97
N LYS A 39 2.91 -5.08 15.25
CA LYS A 39 1.71 -5.68 14.65
C LYS A 39 2.05 -6.73 13.60
N LEU A 40 3.10 -6.52 12.80
CA LEU A 40 3.58 -7.52 11.85
C LEU A 40 4.09 -8.77 12.56
N TYR A 41 4.86 -8.62 13.65
CA TYR A 41 5.28 -9.73 14.47
C TYR A 41 4.08 -10.48 15.07
N ASP A 42 3.13 -9.78 15.67
CA ASP A 42 1.93 -10.38 16.27
C ASP A 42 1.07 -11.08 15.22
N CYS A 43 1.01 -10.53 14.00
CA CYS A 43 0.27 -11.13 12.89
C CYS A 43 0.85 -12.48 12.46
N LEU A 44 2.19 -12.56 12.35
CA LEU A 44 2.87 -13.82 12.03
C LEU A 44 2.81 -14.82 13.18
N LEU A 45 2.88 -14.36 14.42
CA LEU A 45 2.83 -15.23 15.60
C LEU A 45 1.45 -15.87 15.80
N ASN A 46 0.38 -15.09 15.58
CA ASN A 46 -0.99 -15.50 15.89
C ASN A 46 -1.81 -15.85 14.64
N GLU A 47 -1.21 -15.81 13.44
CA GLU A 47 -1.87 -16.01 12.14
C GLU A 47 -3.17 -15.21 11.98
N SER A 48 -3.18 -13.97 12.50
CA SER A 48 -4.36 -13.11 12.54
C SER A 48 -4.00 -11.64 12.27
N PRO A 49 -4.90 -10.83 11.69
CA PRO A 49 -6.27 -11.15 11.35
C PRO A 49 -6.41 -11.95 10.05
N GLN A 50 -7.35 -12.88 10.03
CA GLN A 50 -7.86 -13.47 8.79
C GLN A 50 -8.72 -12.42 8.05
N ILE A 51 -8.57 -12.37 6.71
CA ILE A 51 -9.37 -11.50 5.85
C ILE A 51 -10.36 -12.36 5.09
N ASP A 52 -11.62 -12.27 5.45
CA ASP A 52 -12.72 -12.96 4.76
C ASP A 52 -13.39 -12.02 3.76
N VAL A 53 -13.69 -12.54 2.57
CA VAL A 53 -14.40 -11.83 1.51
C VAL A 53 -15.57 -12.70 1.06
N ASP A 54 -16.76 -12.10 0.95
CA ASP A 54 -17.94 -12.81 0.46
C ASP A 54 -17.70 -13.37 -0.95
N GLU A 55 -18.10 -14.63 -1.15
CA GLU A 55 -17.86 -15.38 -2.40
C GLU A 55 -18.32 -14.60 -3.64
N LYS A 56 -19.52 -14.00 -3.58
CA LYS A 56 -20.10 -13.28 -4.72
C LYS A 56 -19.32 -12.00 -5.03
N ILE A 57 -18.78 -11.35 -3.99
CA ILE A 57 -17.92 -10.18 -4.16
C ILE A 57 -16.58 -10.61 -4.77
N ARG A 58 -15.97 -11.68 -4.25
CA ARG A 58 -14.68 -12.21 -4.72
C ARG A 58 -14.74 -12.57 -6.21
N GLU A 59 -15.74 -13.34 -6.63
CA GLU A 59 -15.90 -13.74 -8.04
C GLU A 59 -16.05 -12.54 -8.97
N ARG A 60 -16.88 -11.56 -8.58
CA ARG A 60 -17.11 -10.34 -9.37
C ARG A 60 -15.90 -9.43 -9.42
N ALA A 61 -15.11 -9.36 -8.34
CA ALA A 61 -13.90 -8.56 -8.27
C ALA A 61 -12.75 -9.19 -9.07
N LEU A 62 -12.70 -10.52 -9.16
CA LEU A 62 -11.65 -11.23 -9.89
C LEU A 62 -11.68 -10.94 -11.39
N LEU A 63 -12.86 -10.94 -12.01
CA LEU A 63 -13.03 -10.71 -13.45
C LEU A 63 -12.33 -9.44 -13.98
N PRO A 64 -12.56 -8.22 -13.43
CA PRO A 64 -11.87 -7.03 -13.90
C PRO A 64 -10.37 -7.03 -13.57
N ILE A 65 -9.94 -7.67 -12.46
CA ILE A 65 -8.52 -7.77 -12.09
C ILE A 65 -7.77 -8.61 -13.12
N GLU A 66 -8.29 -9.79 -13.46
CA GLU A 66 -7.70 -10.66 -14.48
C GLU A 66 -7.64 -9.95 -15.84
N ARG A 67 -8.73 -9.27 -16.23
CA ARG A 67 -8.77 -8.51 -17.48
C ARG A 67 -7.73 -7.38 -17.51
N MET A 68 -7.54 -6.66 -16.40
CA MET A 68 -6.51 -5.62 -16.31
C MET A 68 -5.11 -6.19 -16.49
N LEU A 69 -4.82 -7.34 -15.86
CA LEU A 69 -3.52 -8.01 -15.96
C LEU A 69 -3.25 -8.56 -17.38
N GLU A 70 -4.28 -9.06 -18.07
CA GLU A 70 -4.16 -9.48 -19.48
C GLU A 70 -3.77 -8.34 -20.41
N LEU A 71 -4.29 -7.13 -20.16
CA LEU A 71 -4.00 -5.94 -20.98
C LEU A 71 -2.61 -5.34 -20.70
N SER A 72 -1.99 -5.68 -19.57
CA SER A 72 -0.71 -5.13 -19.13
C SER A 72 0.49 -6.04 -19.43
N LYS A 73 0.28 -7.11 -20.22
CA LYS A 73 1.33 -7.95 -20.81
C LYS A 73 1.92 -7.28 -22.04
#